data_AF-A0A3D4R5X4-F1
#
_entry.id   AF-A0A3D4R5X4-F1
#
_cell.length_a   1.000
_cell.length_b   1.000
_cell.length_c   1.000
_cell.angle_alpha   90.00
_cell.angle_beta   90.00
_cell.angle_gamma   90.00
#
_symmetry.space_group_name_H-M   'P 1'
#
loop_
_entity.id
_entity.type
_entity.pdbx_description
1 polymer ?
#
loop_
_entity_poly.entity_id
_entity_poly.type
_entity_poly.pdbx_seq_one_letter_code
_entity_poly.pdbx_strand_id
1 'polypeptide(L)'
;EWADGYKQALQYIRTHEAEYDQIVMSGHYWQPYIYAAFYNQYPPDLFQINGSRFSFGKFVFGGTSWAGEVEFDKKDLVAIAQNKKTLFILTFNEYIAHARQLVTVAEIKSADGTLMFLAGELSSQ
;
A
#
# COMPACT_ATOMS: atom_id res chain seq x y z
N GLU A 1 5.63 -18.12 -2.15
CA GLU A 1 6.94 -17.95 -1.46
C GLU A 1 6.85 -16.91 -0.33
N TRP A 2 7.92 -16.69 0.45
CA TRP A 2 7.96 -15.58 1.42
C TRP A 2 7.76 -14.24 0.69
N ALA A 3 6.87 -13.38 1.19
CA ALA A 3 6.52 -12.08 0.59
C ALA A 3 5.81 -12.11 -0.79
N ASP A 4 5.31 -13.26 -1.22
CA ASP A 4 4.57 -13.37 -2.48
C ASP A 4 3.32 -12.48 -2.43
N GLY A 5 3.15 -11.61 -3.42
CA GLY A 5 2.23 -10.47 -3.41
C GLY A 5 2.94 -9.12 -3.16
N TYR A 6 3.68 -8.98 -2.06
CA TYR A 6 4.38 -7.72 -1.74
C TYR A 6 5.47 -7.39 -2.77
N LYS A 7 6.21 -8.40 -3.23
CA LYS A 7 7.22 -8.23 -4.28
C LYS A 7 6.60 -7.66 -5.56
N GLN A 8 5.49 -8.25 -6.03
CA GLN A 8 4.79 -7.83 -7.24
C GLN A 8 4.17 -6.45 -7.07
N ALA A 9 3.60 -6.16 -5.89
CA ALA A 9 3.08 -4.83 -5.56
C ALA A 9 4.18 -3.77 -5.61
N LEU A 10 5.34 -4.03 -5.03
CA LEU A 10 6.45 -3.08 -4.99
C LEU A 10 7.14 -2.92 -6.34
N GLN A 11 7.16 -3.95 -7.18
CA GLN A 11 7.57 -3.83 -8.58
C GLN A 11 6.63 -2.90 -9.37
N TYR A 12 5.32 -3.06 -9.20
CA TYR A 12 4.33 -2.17 -9.82
C TYR A 12 4.47 -0.73 -9.31
N ILE A 13 4.59 -0.57 -7.99
CA ILE A 13 4.81 0.74 -7.37
C ILE A 13 6.05 1.41 -7.96
N ARG A 14 7.18 0.71 -8.04
CA ARG A 14 8.45 1.30 -8.51
C ARG A 14 8.36 1.88 -9.92
N THR A 15 7.52 1.31 -10.79
CA THR A 15 7.35 1.82 -12.16
C THR A 15 6.39 3.00 -12.25
N HIS A 16 5.55 3.22 -11.24
CA HIS A 16 4.52 4.28 -11.25
C HIS A 16 4.71 5.33 -10.13
N GLU A 17 5.67 5.14 -9.21
CA GLU A 17 5.86 5.99 -8.02
C GLU A 17 6.03 7.48 -8.35
N ALA A 18 6.62 7.79 -9.50
CA ALA A 18 6.79 9.17 -9.95
C ALA A 18 5.46 9.87 -10.27
N GLU A 19 4.40 9.12 -10.56
CA GLU A 19 3.08 9.64 -10.93
C GLU A 19 2.21 10.01 -9.72
N TYR A 20 2.64 9.66 -8.51
CA TYR A 20 1.89 9.82 -7.27
C TYR A 20 2.69 10.62 -6.24
N ASP A 21 1.98 11.39 -5.45
CA ASP A 21 2.52 12.13 -4.31
C ASP A 21 2.62 11.26 -3.05
N GLN A 22 1.77 10.23 -2.97
CA GLN A 22 1.65 9.34 -1.82
C GLN A 22 1.28 7.91 -2.24
N ILE A 23 1.76 6.93 -1.48
CA ILE A 23 1.46 5.52 -1.66
C ILE A 23 0.91 4.96 -0.34
N VAL A 24 -0.30 4.45 -0.36
CA VAL A 24 -0.95 3.84 0.80
C VAL A 24 -0.99 2.34 0.60
N MET A 25 -0.32 1.58 1.46
CA MET A 25 -0.15 0.13 1.29
C MET A 25 -0.69 -0.64 2.47
N SER A 26 -1.58 -1.59 2.18
CA SER A 26 -2.19 -2.48 3.16
C SER A 26 -1.16 -3.18 4.03
N GLY A 27 -1.48 -3.28 5.32
CA GLY A 27 -0.73 -4.07 6.29
C GLY A 27 -1.29 -5.45 6.54
N HIS A 28 -2.35 -5.87 5.85
CA HIS A 28 -3.10 -7.10 6.14
C HIS A 28 -2.19 -8.34 6.22
N TYR A 29 -1.25 -8.49 5.29
CA TYR A 29 -0.28 -9.59 5.26
C TYR A 29 0.98 -9.35 6.11
N TRP A 30 0.93 -8.38 7.03
CA TRP A 30 1.92 -8.03 8.05
C TRP A 30 3.23 -7.41 7.53
N GLN A 31 3.68 -6.36 8.25
CA GLN A 31 4.95 -5.65 8.03
C GLN A 31 5.24 -5.18 6.60
N PRO A 32 4.30 -4.50 5.92
CA PRO A 32 4.51 -3.97 4.56
C PRO A 32 5.73 -3.04 4.47
N TYR A 33 6.02 -2.30 5.54
CA TYR A 33 7.15 -1.36 5.60
C TYR A 33 8.52 -2.03 5.43
N ILE A 34 8.69 -3.29 5.89
CA ILE A 34 9.95 -4.02 5.74
C ILE A 34 10.17 -4.37 4.27
N TYR A 35 9.13 -4.89 3.62
CA TYR A 35 9.19 -5.21 2.20
C TYR A 35 9.42 -3.95 1.36
N ALA A 36 8.69 -2.87 1.68
CA ALA A 36 8.84 -1.60 0.99
C ALA A 36 10.25 -1.02 1.14
N ALA A 37 10.85 -1.09 2.34
CA ALA A 37 12.22 -0.64 2.53
C ALA A 37 13.22 -1.51 1.75
N PHE A 38 13.04 -2.84 1.80
CA PHE A 38 13.92 -3.80 1.14
C PHE A 38 13.88 -3.70 -0.39
N TYR A 39 12.70 -3.79 -1.01
CA TYR A 39 12.57 -3.84 -2.47
C TYR A 39 12.78 -2.49 -3.16
N ASN A 40 12.54 -1.37 -2.46
CA ASN A 40 12.89 -0.03 -2.96
C ASN A 40 14.32 0.39 -2.61
N GLN A 41 15.08 -0.47 -1.91
CA GLN A 41 16.45 -0.16 -1.48
C GLN A 41 16.51 1.17 -0.70
N TYR A 42 15.53 1.39 0.18
CA TYR A 42 15.41 2.63 0.92
C TYR A 42 16.62 2.79 1.87
N PRO A 43 17.31 3.95 1.89
CA PRO A 43 18.53 4.11 2.66
C PRO A 43 18.32 3.83 4.17
N PRO A 44 19.09 2.90 4.78
CA PRO A 44 18.88 2.53 6.18
C PRO A 44 19.06 3.68 7.17
N ASP A 45 20.00 4.59 6.88
CA ASP A 45 20.23 5.81 7.65
C ASP A 45 19.02 6.75 7.61
N LEU A 46 18.43 6.95 6.43
CA LEU A 46 17.20 7.74 6.31
C LEU A 46 16.02 7.06 7.00
N PHE A 47 15.94 5.73 6.97
CA PHE A 47 14.89 4.99 7.67
C PHE A 47 15.02 5.13 9.19
N GLN A 48 16.23 5.06 9.72
CA GLN A 48 16.47 5.20 11.17
C GLN A 48 16.08 6.60 11.68
N ILE A 49 16.26 7.64 10.86
CA ILE A 49 15.98 9.03 11.24
C ILE A 49 14.49 9.38 11.03
N ASN A 50 13.94 9.02 9.88
CA ASN A 50 12.65 9.53 9.41
C ASN A 50 11.60 8.44 9.14
N GLY A 51 11.95 7.17 9.36
CA GLY A 51 11.09 6.03 9.08
C GLY A 51 10.41 5.47 10.32
N SER A 52 9.29 4.81 10.09
CA SER A 52 8.58 4.03 11.09
C SER A 52 7.87 2.86 10.44
N ARG A 53 7.27 2.00 11.26
CA ARG A 53 6.37 0.95 10.75
C ARG A 53 5.11 1.49 10.06
N PHE A 54 4.79 2.78 10.23
CA PHE A 54 3.58 3.41 9.70
C PHE A 54 3.84 4.28 8.47
N SER A 55 5.06 4.78 8.30
CA SER A 55 5.40 5.63 7.15
C SER A 55 6.90 5.82 6.98
N PHE A 56 7.30 6.07 5.74
CA PHE A 56 8.58 6.67 5.35
C PHE A 56 8.49 7.14 3.90
N GLY A 57 9.24 8.18 3.51
CA GLY A 57 9.19 8.71 2.14
C GLY A 57 7.75 9.05 1.71
N LYS A 58 7.32 8.49 0.57
CA LYS A 58 5.94 8.61 0.07
C LYS A 58 4.97 7.59 0.67
N PHE A 59 5.45 6.60 1.42
CA PHE A 59 4.66 5.48 1.87
C PHE A 59 3.94 5.75 3.19
N VAL A 60 2.69 5.29 3.25
CA VAL A 60 1.85 5.17 4.43
C VAL A 60 1.37 3.73 4.52
N PHE A 61 1.54 3.10 5.67
CA PHE A 61 1.28 1.67 5.88
C PHE A 61 0.09 1.44 6.81
N GLY A 62 -0.75 0.49 6.42
CA GLY A 62 -1.79 -0.05 7.29
C GLY A 62 -1.22 -1.02 8.33
N GLY A 63 -2.06 -1.40 9.28
CA GLY A 63 -1.76 -2.50 10.21
C GLY A 63 -2.48 -3.79 9.84
N THR A 64 -2.38 -4.79 10.70
CA THR A 64 -3.15 -6.04 10.60
C THR A 64 -3.94 -6.32 11.88
N SER A 65 -5.18 -6.77 11.72
CA SER A 65 -6.13 -6.96 12.82
C SER A 65 -5.69 -7.99 13.84
N TRP A 66 -5.03 -9.08 13.43
CA TRP A 66 -4.54 -10.11 14.35
C TRP A 66 -3.40 -9.62 15.25
N ALA A 67 -2.74 -8.51 14.89
CA ALA A 67 -1.76 -7.82 15.73
C ALA A 67 -2.39 -6.68 16.56
N GLY A 68 -3.72 -6.57 16.58
CA GLY A 68 -4.44 -5.51 17.29
C GLY A 68 -4.37 -4.14 16.59
N GLU A 69 -4.00 -4.10 15.31
CA GLU A 69 -3.92 -2.87 14.53
C GLU A 69 -5.13 -2.72 13.60
N VAL A 70 -5.28 -1.52 13.00
CA VAL A 70 -6.45 -1.20 12.18
C VAL A 70 -6.07 -1.30 10.70
N GLU A 71 -6.79 -2.16 9.98
CA GLU A 71 -6.74 -2.33 8.53
C GLU A 71 -7.48 -1.18 7.82
N PHE A 72 -7.28 -1.03 6.51
CA PHE A 72 -7.82 0.11 5.78
C PHE A 72 -9.33 0.02 5.51
N ASP A 73 -9.93 -1.16 5.63
CA ASP A 73 -11.39 -1.34 5.59
C ASP A 73 -12.13 -0.45 6.60
N LYS A 74 -11.49 -0.10 7.72
CA LYS A 74 -12.03 0.72 8.81
C LYS A 74 -11.47 2.14 8.85
N LYS A 75 -10.80 2.60 7.80
CA LYS A 75 -10.17 3.92 7.74
C LYS A 75 -10.82 4.80 6.68
N ASP A 76 -10.74 6.11 6.87
CA ASP A 76 -11.13 7.10 5.87
C ASP A 76 -9.97 7.34 4.89
N LEU A 77 -10.10 6.80 3.67
CA LEU A 77 -9.08 6.92 2.63
C LEU A 77 -8.91 8.36 2.13
N VAL A 78 -9.99 9.15 2.11
CA VAL A 78 -9.95 10.56 1.70
C VAL A 78 -9.17 11.39 2.71
N ALA A 79 -9.41 11.15 4.00
CA ALA A 79 -8.66 11.80 5.07
C ALA A 79 -7.17 11.40 5.07
N ILE A 80 -6.85 10.15 4.72
CA ILE A 80 -5.46 9.68 4.57
C ILE A 80 -4.78 10.32 3.35
N ALA A 81 -5.49 10.46 2.23
CA ALA A 81 -4.95 11.05 1.01
C ALA A 81 -4.60 12.54 1.19
N GLN A 82 -5.33 13.29 2.01
CA GLN A 82 -5.09 14.72 2.26
C GLN A 82 -4.95 15.54 0.96
N ASN A 83 -5.80 15.29 -0.05
CA ASN A 83 -5.76 15.90 -1.39
C ASN A 83 -4.51 15.59 -2.24
N LYS A 84 -3.67 14.64 -1.83
CA LYS A 84 -2.53 14.18 -2.63
C LYS A 84 -2.99 13.19 -3.69
N LYS A 85 -2.35 13.21 -4.88
CA LYS A 85 -2.56 12.13 -5.85
C LYS A 85 -1.98 10.84 -5.26
N THR A 86 -2.86 9.93 -4.85
CA THR A 86 -2.51 8.80 -3.99
C THR A 86 -2.79 7.48 -4.69
N LEU A 87 -1.79 6.61 -4.72
CA LEU A 87 -1.93 5.21 -5.12
C LEU A 87 -2.26 4.36 -3.90
N PHE A 88 -3.41 3.69 -3.91
CA PHE A 88 -3.83 2.75 -2.87
C PHE A 88 -3.54 1.32 -3.31
N ILE A 89 -2.78 0.58 -2.52
CA ILE A 89 -2.49 -0.84 -2.69
C ILE A 89 -3.20 -1.59 -1.55
N LEU A 90 -4.42 -2.05 -1.80
CA LEU A 90 -5.29 -2.63 -0.79
C LEU A 90 -5.57 -4.10 -1.07
N THR A 91 -5.81 -4.91 -0.03
CA THR A 91 -6.37 -6.24 -0.24
C THR A 91 -7.77 -6.15 -0.83
N PHE A 92 -8.28 -7.24 -1.40
CA PHE A 92 -9.63 -7.26 -1.97
C PHE A 92 -10.70 -6.76 -0.99
N ASN A 93 -10.66 -7.25 0.26
CA ASN A 93 -11.64 -6.89 1.29
C ASN A 93 -11.57 -5.41 1.69
N GLU A 94 -10.37 -4.86 1.87
CA GLU A 94 -10.19 -3.43 2.14
C GLU A 94 -10.63 -2.59 0.93
N TYR A 95 -10.34 -3.04 -0.29
CA TYR A 95 -10.71 -2.31 -1.49
C TYR A 95 -12.23 -2.24 -1.69
N ILE A 96 -12.94 -3.37 -1.54
CA ILE A 96 -14.40 -3.39 -1.74
C ILE A 96 -15.15 -2.56 -0.71
N ALA A 97 -14.61 -2.39 0.50
CA ALA A 97 -15.16 -1.48 1.51
C ALA A 97 -15.22 -0.02 1.00
N HIS A 98 -14.32 0.33 0.07
CA HIS A 98 -14.15 1.67 -0.50
C HIS A 98 -14.45 1.75 -2.00
N ALA A 99 -15.04 0.71 -2.62
CA ALA A 99 -15.18 0.62 -4.07
C ALA A 99 -15.93 1.78 -4.73
N ARG A 100 -16.79 2.51 -3.98
CA ARG A 100 -17.49 3.70 -4.49
C ARG A 100 -16.59 4.93 -4.62
N GLN A 101 -15.46 4.93 -3.90
CA GLN A 101 -14.49 6.02 -3.86
C GLN A 101 -13.26 5.73 -4.72
N LEU A 102 -13.10 4.51 -5.24
CA LEU A 102 -11.88 4.08 -5.89
C LEU A 102 -12.13 3.71 -7.36
N VAL A 103 -11.19 4.11 -8.22
CA VAL A 103 -11.06 3.62 -9.59
C VAL A 103 -9.87 2.66 -9.62
N THR A 104 -10.12 1.42 -10.09
CA THR A 104 -9.07 0.41 -10.19
C THR A 104 -8.12 0.74 -11.34
N VAL A 105 -6.82 0.75 -11.05
CA VAL A 105 -5.77 0.98 -12.04
C VAL A 105 -4.95 -0.27 -12.34
N ALA A 106 -4.86 -1.23 -11.41
CA ALA A 106 -4.25 -2.53 -11.67
C ALA A 106 -4.70 -3.63 -10.69
N GLU A 107 -4.59 -4.88 -11.14
CA GLU A 107 -4.62 -6.07 -10.29
C GLU A 107 -3.18 -6.53 -10.03
N ILE A 108 -2.84 -6.78 -8.77
CA ILE A 108 -1.54 -7.31 -8.39
C ILE A 108 -1.72 -8.76 -7.94
N LYS A 109 -1.14 -9.67 -8.73
CA LYS A 109 -1.21 -11.11 -8.51
C LYS A 109 0.13 -11.65 -8.03
N SER A 110 0.11 -12.68 -7.20
CA SER A 110 1.28 -13.50 -6.87
C SER A 110 1.76 -14.28 -8.09
N ALA A 111 2.90 -14.98 -7.95
CA ALA A 111 3.49 -15.76 -9.03
C ALA A 111 2.58 -16.87 -9.58
N ASP A 112 1.69 -17.41 -8.75
CA ASP A 112 0.70 -18.43 -9.13
C ASP A 112 -0.62 -17.87 -9.70
N GLY A 113 -0.73 -16.55 -9.82
CA GLY A 113 -1.91 -15.87 -10.33
C GLY A 113 -2.98 -15.53 -9.28
N THR A 114 -2.77 -15.84 -8.00
CA THR A 114 -3.68 -15.43 -6.92
C THR A 114 -3.74 -13.91 -6.80
N LEU A 115 -4.94 -13.33 -6.73
CA LEU A 115 -5.11 -11.89 -6.52
C LEU A 115 -4.71 -11.53 -5.08
N MET A 116 -3.67 -10.72 -4.93
CA MET A 116 -3.14 -10.30 -3.63
C MET A 116 -3.58 -8.89 -3.27
N PHE A 117 -3.48 -7.97 -4.23
CA PHE A 117 -3.89 -6.57 -4.03
C PHE A 117 -4.60 -6.02 -5.26
N LEU A 118 -5.41 -5.00 -5.01
CA LEU A 118 -5.91 -4.08 -6.02
C LEU A 118 -5.21 -2.74 -5.84
N ALA A 119 -4.70 -2.21 -6.95
CA ALA A 119 -4.20 -0.86 -7.04
C ALA A 119 -5.33 0.05 -7.51
N GLY A 120 -5.56 1.16 -6.81
CA GLY A 120 -6.58 2.13 -7.17
C GLY A 120 -6.24 3.56 -6.77
N GLU A 121 -7.03 4.48 -7.31
CA GLU A 121 -6.96 5.91 -7.05
C GLU A 121 -8.34 6.42 -6.58
N LEU A 122 -8.38 7.53 -5.84
CA LEU A 122 -9.66 8.16 -5.54
C LEU A 122 -10.35 8.60 -6.84
N SER A 123 -11.63 8.28 -6.98
CA SER A 123 -12.45 8.81 -8.06
C SER A 123 -12.47 10.33 -7.98
N SER A 124 -12.29 11.00 -9.13
CA SER A 124 -12.55 12.43 -9.21
C SER A 124 -14.03 12.65 -8.87
N GLN A 125 -14.30 13.42 -7.81
CA GLN A 125 -15.67 13.84 -7.48
C GLN A 125 -16.23 14.77 -8.54
#